data_AF-A0A940Q984-F1
#
_entry.id   AF-A0A940Q984-F1
#
_cell.length_a   1.000
_cell.length_b   1.000
_cell.length_c   1.000
_cell.angle_alpha   90.00
_cell.angle_beta   90.00
_cell.angle_gamma   90.00
#
_symmetry.space_group_name_H-M   'P 1'
#
loop_
_entity.id
_entity.type
_entity.pdbx_description
1 polymer ?
#
loop_
_entity_poly.entity_id
_entity_poly.type
_entity_poly.pdbx_seq_one_letter_code
_entity_poly.pdbx_strand_id
1 'polypeptide(L)'
;MADEFTVKAADIIMEGQTFPPYGNHMFTVYRDGDSFRVNTDNYTAEDGSLICNSHYDRQLCGSVEELRNMTFHEIEDQAYGAFMDGAR
;
A
#
# COMPACT_ATOMS: atom_id res chain seq x y z
N MET A 1 6.60 16.16 9.96
CA MET A 1 7.34 15.99 8.69
C MET A 1 7.03 14.57 8.29
N ALA A 2 6.36 14.36 7.16
CA ALA A 2 6.07 13.01 6.69
C ALA A 2 7.40 12.38 6.24
N ASP A 3 7.71 11.18 6.73
CA ASP A 3 8.87 10.42 6.23
C ASP A 3 8.44 9.79 4.90
N GLU A 4 8.75 10.47 3.80
CA GLU A 4 8.45 9.96 2.45
C GLU A 4 9.59 9.06 1.98
N PHE A 5 9.26 7.92 1.38
CA PHE A 5 10.23 7.00 0.78
C PHE A 5 9.82 6.65 -0.65
N THR A 6 10.82 6.32 -1.47
CA THR A 6 10.61 6.04 -2.90
C THR A 6 10.65 4.55 -3.17
N VAL A 7 9.65 4.05 -3.88
CA VAL A 7 9.51 2.69 -4.39
C VAL A 7 9.62 2.73 -5.91
N LYS A 8 10.34 1.77 -6.50
CA LYS A 8 10.50 1.73 -7.96
C LYS A 8 9.20 1.26 -8.61
N ALA A 9 8.92 1.77 -9.80
CA ALA A 9 7.78 1.33 -10.62
C ALA A 9 7.72 -0.20 -10.83
N ALA A 10 8.88 -0.84 -10.93
CA ALA A 10 8.99 -2.29 -11.14
C ALA A 10 8.54 -3.13 -9.94
N ASP A 11 8.49 -2.54 -8.75
CA ASP A 11 8.07 -3.21 -7.52
C ASP A 11 6.58 -2.99 -7.22
N ILE A 12 5.89 -2.14 -8.00
CA ILE A 12 4.45 -1.93 -7.86
C ILE A 12 3.73 -3.17 -8.38
N ILE A 13 2.85 -3.74 -7.55
CA ILE A 13 2.12 -4.97 -7.87
C ILE A 13 0.72 -4.63 -8.34
N MET A 14 0.03 -3.77 -7.60
CA MET A 14 -1.33 -3.35 -7.95
C MET A 14 -1.68 -2.04 -7.26
N GLU A 15 -2.60 -1.32 -7.90
CA GLU A 15 -3.27 -0.16 -7.34
C GLU A 15 -4.74 -0.50 -7.17
N GLY A 16 -5.34 -0.05 -6.08
CA GLY A 16 -6.72 -0.31 -5.72
C GLY A 16 -7.34 0.87 -5.01
N GLN A 17 -8.62 0.72 -4.73
CA GLN A 17 -9.34 1.65 -3.86
C GLN A 17 -10.16 0.84 -2.89
N THR A 18 -10.18 1.29 -1.63
CA THR A 18 -11.10 0.75 -0.63
C THR A 18 -12.53 1.18 -0.97
N PHE A 19 -13.49 0.35 -0.56
CA PHE A 19 -14.91 0.58 -0.72
C PHE A 19 -15.65 0.56 0.63
N PRO A 20 -16.92 1.01 0.70
CA PRO A 20 -17.71 0.97 1.93
C PRO A 20 -17.75 -0.45 2.53
N PRO A 21 -17.46 -0.64 3.84
CA PRO A 21 -17.52 0.35 4.93
C PRO A 21 -16.24 1.15 5.23
N TYR A 22 -15.13 0.89 4.54
CA TYR A 22 -13.79 1.44 4.88
C TYR A 22 -13.53 2.85 4.33
N GLY A 23 -14.39 3.35 3.44
CA GLY A 23 -14.22 4.63 2.76
C GLY A 23 -13.86 4.45 1.29
N ASN A 24 -13.47 5.54 0.62
CA ASN A 24 -12.97 5.54 -0.76
C ASN A 24 -11.52 6.05 -0.75
N HIS A 25 -10.62 5.28 -0.14
CA HIS A 25 -9.19 5.61 -0.07
C HIS A 25 -8.43 4.81 -1.12
N MET A 26 -7.65 5.49 -1.95
CA MET A 26 -6.73 4.83 -2.88
C MET A 26 -5.63 4.15 -2.08
N PHE A 27 -5.22 2.97 -2.54
CA PHE A 27 -4.11 2.24 -1.97
C PHE A 27 -3.26 1.60 -3.05
N THR A 28 -1.97 1.50 -2.78
CA THR A 28 -1.01 0.91 -3.71
C THR A 28 -0.26 -0.18 -2.98
N VAL A 29 -0.28 -1.38 -3.56
CA VAL A 29 0.46 -2.54 -3.08
C VAL A 29 1.75 -2.64 -3.87
N TYR A 30 2.85 -2.71 -3.15
CA TYR A 30 4.17 -2.83 -3.73
C TYR A 30 5.00 -3.87 -2.98
N ARG A 31 6.05 -4.34 -3.65
CA ARG A 31 6.98 -5.31 -3.11
C ARG A 31 8.14 -4.60 -2.41
N ASP A 32 8.44 -5.04 -1.20
CA ASP A 32 9.56 -4.57 -0.40
C ASP A 32 10.43 -5.79 -0.05
N GLY A 33 11.43 -6.05 -0.90
CA GLY A 33 12.28 -7.25 -0.79
C GLY A 33 11.49 -8.53 -1.05
N ASP A 34 11.32 -9.36 -0.01
CA ASP A 34 10.50 -10.59 -0.07
C ASP A 34 9.07 -10.40 0.46
N SER A 35 8.81 -9.27 1.11
CA SER A 35 7.51 -8.90 1.67
C SER A 35 6.72 -7.99 0.74
N PHE A 36 5.41 -7.90 0.98
CA PHE A 36 4.49 -6.99 0.31
C PHE A 36 3.95 -6.00 1.32
N ARG A 37 3.81 -4.75 0.87
CA ARG A 37 3.34 -3.63 1.68
C ARG A 37 2.25 -2.90 0.93
N VAL A 38 1.38 -2.25 1.68
CA VAL A 38 0.30 -1.43 1.17
C VAL A 38 0.46 -0.03 1.72
N ASN A 39 0.28 0.95 0.85
CA ASN A 39 0.34 2.35 1.21
C ASN A 39 -0.92 3.07 0.74
N THR A 40 -1.54 3.88 1.59
CA THR A 40 -2.76 4.65 1.26
C THR A 40 -2.54 6.12 0.95
N ASP A 41 -1.31 6.61 1.09
CA ASP A 41 -0.92 7.99 0.81
C ASP A 41 0.38 7.97 -0.01
N ASN A 42 0.20 7.87 -1.32
CA ASN A 42 1.29 7.78 -2.28
C ASN A 42 0.98 8.56 -3.55
N TYR A 43 2.04 8.94 -4.27
CA TYR A 43 1.95 9.60 -5.57
C TYR A 43 3.08 9.15 -6.49
N THR A 44 2.79 9.07 -7.79
CA THR A 44 3.79 8.72 -8.80
C THR A 44 4.57 9.96 -9.21
N ALA A 45 5.89 9.89 -9.09
CA ALA A 45 6.82 10.91 -9.56
C ALA A 45 6.98 10.87 -11.09
N GLU A 46 7.56 11.94 -11.67
CA GLU A 46 7.74 12.06 -13.13
C GLU A 46 8.63 10.95 -13.73
N ASP A 47 9.52 10.36 -12.95
CA ASP A 47 10.36 9.23 -13.34
C ASP A 47 9.63 7.87 -13.27
N GLY A 48 8.37 7.87 -12.84
CA GLY A 48 7.55 6.68 -12.67
C GLY A 48 7.71 5.99 -11.32
N SER A 49 8.63 6.45 -10.46
CA SER A 49 8.75 5.93 -9.10
C SER A 49 7.56 6.35 -8.23
N LEU A 50 7.15 5.47 -7.33
CA LEU A 50 6.09 5.71 -6.37
C LEU A 50 6.68 6.33 -5.11
N ILE A 51 6.23 7.52 -4.73
CA ILE A 51 6.59 8.14 -3.47
C ILE A 51 5.51 7.79 -2.47
N CYS A 52 5.88 7.09 -1.40
CA CYS A 52 5.00 6.60 -0.35
C CYS A 52 5.24 7.33 0.95
N ASN A 53 4.17 7.62 1.69
CA ASN A 53 4.25 8.20 3.02
C ASN A 53 4.37 7.10 4.08
N SER A 54 5.44 7.11 4.89
CA SER A 54 5.70 6.07 5.90
C SER A 54 4.65 5.97 7.00
N HIS A 55 3.89 7.04 7.24
CA HIS A 55 2.83 7.02 8.24
C HIS A 55 1.62 6.21 7.79
N TYR A 56 1.40 6.15 6.47
CA TYR A 56 0.31 5.45 5.82
C TYR A 56 0.76 4.12 5.21
N ASP A 57 1.91 3.63 5.68
CA ASP A 57 2.53 2.40 5.19
C ASP A 57 2.29 1.25 6.15
N ARG A 58 1.90 0.10 5.61
CA ARG A 58 1.68 -1.11 6.40
C ARG A 58 2.12 -2.35 5.67
N GLN A 59 2.70 -3.30 6.41
CA GLN A 59 3.02 -4.61 5.87
C GLN A 59 1.73 -5.38 5.57
N LEU A 60 1.62 -5.89 4.35
CA LEU A 60 0.48 -6.66 3.86
C LEU A 60 0.71 -8.16 4.10
N CYS A 61 1.78 -8.72 3.55
CA CYS A 61 2.15 -10.13 3.72
C CYS A 61 3.65 -10.37 3.54
N GLY A 62 4.14 -11.56 3.91
CA GLY A 62 5.56 -11.90 3.90
C GLY A 62 6.01 -12.67 2.66
N SER A 63 5.10 -13.05 1.77
CA SER A 63 5.41 -13.91 0.63
C SER A 63 4.42 -13.76 -0.52
N VAL A 64 4.88 -14.08 -1.75
CA VAL A 64 4.04 -14.10 -2.95
C VAL A 64 2.88 -15.08 -2.83
N GLU A 65 3.10 -16.21 -2.16
CA GLU A 65 2.09 -17.25 -1.99
C GLU A 65 0.94 -16.76 -1.11
N GLU A 66 1.25 -16.02 -0.03
CA GLU A 66 0.23 -15.36 0.78
C GLU A 66 -0.53 -14.33 -0.05
N LEU A 67 0.17 -13.45 -0.76
CA LEU A 67 -0.47 -12.42 -1.59
C LEU A 67 -1.46 -13.02 -2.61
N ARG A 68 -1.12 -14.15 -3.22
CA ARG A 68 -1.97 -14.84 -4.20
C ARG A 68 -3.21 -15.48 -3.56
N ASN A 69 -3.12 -15.87 -2.29
CA ASN A 69 -4.23 -16.45 -1.56
C ASN A 69 -5.10 -15.38 -0.86
N MET A 70 -4.59 -14.16 -0.70
CA MET A 70 -5.33 -13.06 -0.12
C MET A 70 -6.51 -12.65 -1.00
N THR A 71 -7.63 -12.44 -0.35
CA THR A 71 -8.81 -11.84 -0.95
C THR A 71 -8.64 -10.32 -1.03
N PHE A 72 -9.35 -9.70 -1.96
CA PHE A 72 -9.39 -8.24 -2.06
C PHE A 72 -9.84 -7.58 -0.75
N HIS A 73 -10.78 -8.20 -0.04
CA HIS A 73 -11.28 -7.69 1.24
C HIS A 73 -10.20 -7.67 2.33
N GLU A 74 -9.30 -8.66 2.38
CA GLU A 74 -8.16 -8.65 3.31
C GLU A 74 -7.16 -7.54 2.97
N ILE A 75 -6.98 -7.24 1.68
CA ILE A 75 -6.13 -6.13 1.23
C ILE A 75 -6.76 -4.79 1.62
N GLU A 76 -8.07 -4.63 1.43
CA GLU A 76 -8.80 -3.44 1.86
C GLU A 76 -8.74 -3.21 3.37
N ASP A 77 -8.85 -4.28 4.17
CA ASP A 77 -8.76 -4.20 5.63
C ASP A 77 -7.37 -3.70 6.07
N GLN A 78 -6.29 -4.21 5.46
CA GLN A 78 -4.94 -3.71 5.75
C GLN A 78 -4.71 -2.29 5.22
N ALA A 79 -5.23 -1.95 4.04
CA ALA A 79 -5.16 -0.59 3.51
C ALA A 79 -5.86 0.39 4.46
N TYR A 80 -7.07 0.06 4.92
CA TYR A 80 -7.77 0.86 5.90
C TYR A 80 -6.99 0.99 7.22
N GLY A 81 -6.37 -0.10 7.68
CA GLY A 81 -5.46 -0.08 8.82
C GLY A 81 -4.32 0.92 8.65
N ALA A 82 -3.67 0.91 7.48
CA ALA A 82 -2.60 1.84 7.14
C ALA A 82 -3.09 3.30 7.14
N PHE A 83 -4.30 3.55 6.60
CA PHE A 83 -4.93 4.86 6.67
C PHE A 83 -5.17 5.33 8.10
N MET A 84 -5.71 4.44 8.95
CA MET A 84 -5.96 4.73 10.35
C MET A 84 -4.67 4.97 11.15
N ASP A 85 -3.58 4.29 10.80
CA ASP A 85 -2.27 4.46 11.42
C ASP A 85 -1.68 5.85 11.06
N GLY A 86 -1.82 6.27 9.80
CA GLY A 86 -1.28 7.54 9.32
C GLY A 86 -2.13 8.78 9.66
N ALA A 87 -3.44 8.59 9.83
CA ALA A 87 -4.38 9.65 10.20
C ALA A 87 -4.37 10.01 11.69
N ARG A 88 -3.51 9.37 12.49
CA ARG A 88 -3.41 9.51 13.95
C ARG A 88 -2.39 10.57 14.37
#